data_AF-A0A086D8D3-F1
#
_entry.id   AF-A0A086D8D3-F1
#
_cell.length_a   1.000
_cell.length_b   1.000
_cell.length_c   1.000
_cell.angle_alpha   90.00
_cell.angle_beta   90.00
_cell.angle_gamma   90.00
#
_symmetry.space_group_name_H-M   'P 1'
#
loop_
_entity.id
_entity.type
_entity.pdbx_description
1 polymer ?
#
loop_
_entity_poly.entity_id
_entity_poly.type
_entity_poly.pdbx_seq_one_letter_code
_entity_poly.pdbx_strand_id
1 'polypeptide(L)' 'MKHFVVRPRSAAGWGLLLLFLGLIGMGLWPVVAGVNRARLAFGLPWLALWAYAIVAGCWLAMLVGNRWLARRAGGDD' A
#
# COMPACT_ATOMS: atom_id res chain seq x y z
N MET A 1 20.94 2.02 -24.31
CA MET A 1 19.64 1.45 -23.92
C MET A 1 19.24 2.08 -22.60
N LYS A 2 18.13 2.83 -22.55
CA LYS A 2 17.68 3.54 -21.33
C LYS A 2 17.21 2.50 -20.30
N HIS A 3 17.78 2.52 -19.10
CA HIS A 3 17.30 1.71 -17.99
C HIS A 3 15.91 2.23 -17.55
N PHE A 4 14.83 1.55 -17.96
CA PHE A 4 13.46 1.91 -17.60
C PHE A 4 13.03 1.40 -16.20
N VAL A 5 13.86 0.56 -15.57
CA VAL A 5 13.57 0.00 -14.25
C VAL A 5 14.26 0.82 -13.18
N VAL A 6 13.49 1.65 -12.48
CA VAL A 6 13.97 2.38 -11.30
C VAL A 6 13.94 1.44 -10.11
N ARG A 7 15.11 1.07 -9.57
CA ARG A 7 15.23 0.24 -8.36
C ARG A 7 15.37 1.10 -7.11
N PRO A 8 14.72 0.75 -5.98
CA PRO A 8 14.97 1.43 -4.72
C PRO A 8 16.42 1.23 -4.28
N ARG A 9 17.13 2.33 -3.95
CA ARG A 9 18.51 2.27 -3.41
C ARG A 9 18.59 2.20 -1.89
N SER A 10 17.45 2.31 -1.19
CA SER A 10 17.42 2.35 0.29
C SER A 10 16.47 1.31 0.85
N ALA A 11 16.76 0.79 2.05
CA ALA A 11 15.90 -0.15 2.77
C ALA A 11 14.49 0.40 2.97
N ALA A 12 14.36 1.70 3.25
CA ALA A 12 13.08 2.40 3.32
C ALA A 12 12.30 2.32 1.98
N GLY A 13 12.97 2.58 0.85
CA GLY A 13 12.35 2.47 -0.46
C GLY A 13 11.92 1.05 -0.82
N TRP A 14 12.69 0.04 -0.41
CA TRP A 14 12.28 -1.36 -0.52
C TRP A 14 11.08 -1.69 0.36
N GLY A 15 11.04 -1.19 1.60
CA GLY A 15 9.88 -1.32 2.48
C GLY A 15 8.61 -0.71 1.88
N LEU A 16 8.71 0.48 1.26
CA LEU A 16 7.59 1.14 0.60
C LEU A 16 7.10 0.35 -0.63
N LEU A 17 8.02 -0.19 -1.42
CA LEU A 17 7.69 -1.04 -2.56
C LEU A 17 6.96 -2.30 -2.11
N LEU A 18 7.48 -2.99 -1.10
CA LEU A 18 6.88 -4.21 -0.56
C LEU A 18 5.50 -3.94 0.04
N LEU A 19 5.32 -2.81 0.74
CA LEU A 19 4.02 -2.38 1.25
C LEU A 19 3.01 -2.20 0.11
N PHE A 20 3.42 -1.50 -0.96
CA PHE A 20 2.55 -1.27 -2.11
C PHE A 20 2.19 -2.57 -2.85
N LEU A 21 3.17 -3.46 -3.05
CA LEU A 21 2.94 -4.79 -3.63
C LEU A 21 2.01 -5.63 -2.76
N GLY A 22 2.13 -5.55 -1.43
CA GLY A 22 1.21 -6.20 -0.49
C GLY A 22 -0.22 -5.71 -0.65
N LEU A 23 -0.42 -4.38 -0.79
CA LEU A 23 -1.74 -3.79 -1.01
C LEU A 23 -2.36 -4.23 -2.34
N ILE A 24 -1.56 -4.32 -3.41
CA ILE A 24 -2.01 -4.91 -4.68
C ILE A 24 -2.43 -6.37 -4.47
N GLY A 25 -1.59 -7.14 -3.76
CA GLY A 25 -1.87 -8.53 -3.42
C GLY A 25 -3.20 -8.72 -2.69
N MET A 26 -3.53 -7.82 -1.75
CA MET A 26 -4.80 -7.85 -1.02
C MET A 26 -6.03 -7.64 -1.93
N GLY A 27 -5.87 -6.97 -3.06
CA GLY A 27 -6.91 -6.75 -4.07
C GLY A 27 -7.00 -7.86 -5.13
N LEU A 28 -6.08 -8.83 -5.13
CA LEU A 28 -6.12 -9.94 -6.10
C LEU A 28 -7.28 -10.88 -5.79
N TRP A 29 -7.92 -11.38 -6.85
CA TRP A 29 -9.05 -12.31 -6.77
C TRP A 29 -8.88 -13.47 -5.78
N PRO A 30 -7.76 -14.24 -5.75
CA PRO A 30 -7.60 -15.33 -4.79
C PRO A 30 -7.63 -14.87 -3.32
N VAL A 31 -7.09 -13.68 -3.03
CA VAL A 31 -7.14 -13.13 -1.67
C VAL A 31 -8.54 -12.66 -1.35
N VAL A 32 -9.15 -11.90 -2.26
CA VAL A 32 -10.52 -11.41 -2.11
C VAL A 32 -11.52 -12.55 -1.92
N ALA A 33 -11.37 -13.66 -2.63
CA ALA A 33 -12.22 -14.84 -2.48
C ALA A 33 -12.17 -15.45 -1.07
N GLY A 34 -10.99 -15.47 -0.42
CA GLY A 34 -10.85 -15.92 0.97
C GLY A 34 -11.49 -14.97 1.99
N VAL A 35 -11.65 -13.70 1.61
CA VAL A 35 -12.25 -12.65 2.44
C VAL A 35 -13.74 -12.51 2.17
N ASN A 36 -14.22 -12.89 0.98
CA ASN A 36 -15.62 -12.77 0.56
C ASN A 36 -16.55 -13.71 1.33
N ARG A 37 -16.96 -13.29 2.52
CA ARG A 37 -17.95 -13.96 3.37
C ARG A 37 -19.16 -13.07 3.53
N ALA A 38 -20.36 -13.66 3.51
CA ALA A 38 -21.63 -13.00 3.80
C ALA A 38 -21.80 -12.64 5.29
N ARG A 39 -20.69 -12.32 5.98
CA ARG A 39 -20.69 -11.88 7.36
C ARG A 39 -20.69 -10.37 7.40
N LEU A 40 -21.62 -9.83 8.17
CA LEU A 40 -21.68 -8.41 8.46
C LEU A 40 -20.80 -8.08 9.65
N ALA A 41 -20.07 -6.97 9.55
CA ALA A 41 -19.38 -6.34 10.67
C ALA A 41 -19.62 -4.83 10.58
N PHE A 42 -19.99 -4.20 11.70
CA PHE A 42 -20.40 -2.79 11.74
C PHE A 42 -21.52 -2.43 10.74
N GLY A 43 -22.41 -3.38 10.42
CA GLY A 43 -23.47 -3.21 9.42
C GLY A 43 -23.02 -3.28 7.96
N LEU A 44 -21.73 -3.52 7.71
CA LEU A 44 -21.14 -3.61 6.37
C LEU A 44 -20.74 -5.06 6.05
N PRO A 45 -20.83 -5.48 4.77
CA PRO A 45 -20.22 -6.73 4.33
C PRO A 45 -18.73 -6.73 4.64
N TRP A 46 -18.19 -7.85 5.08
CA TRP A 46 -16.75 -8.00 5.35
C TRP A 46 -15.88 -7.59 4.15
N LEU A 47 -16.37 -7.83 2.93
CA LEU A 47 -15.73 -7.39 1.68
C LEU A 47 -15.59 -5.85 1.59
N ALA A 48 -16.59 -5.10 2.05
CA ALA A 48 -16.55 -3.64 2.04
C ALA A 48 -15.50 -3.11 3.02
N LEU A 49 -15.42 -3.69 4.23
CA LEU A 49 -14.38 -3.36 5.20
C LEU A 49 -12.98 -3.65 4.66
N TRP A 50 -12.83 -4.76 3.93
CA TRP A 50 -11.56 -5.10 3.28
C TRP A 50 -11.14 -4.08 2.23
N ALA A 51 -12.08 -3.63 1.39
CA ALA A 51 -11.81 -2.58 0.41
C ALA A 51 -11.38 -1.26 1.09
N TYR A 52 -12.06 -0.85 2.17
CA TYR A 52 -11.65 0.31 2.95
C TYR A 52 -10.24 0.15 3.55
N ALA A 53 -9.90 -1.04 4.03
CA ALA A 53 -8.56 -1.33 4.56
C ALA A 53 -7.48 -1.16 3.48
N ILE A 54 -7.72 -1.63 2.25
CA ILE A 54 -6.79 -1.45 1.12
C ILE A 54 -6.62 0.04 0.80
N VAL A 55 -7.73 0.79 0.68
CA VAL A 55 -7.67 2.24 0.39
C VAL A 55 -6.92 3.01 1.48
N ALA A 56 -7.22 2.73 2.75
CA ALA A 56 -6.52 3.33 3.88
C ALA A 56 -5.03 2.98 3.88
N GLY A 57 -4.69 1.74 3.54
CA GLY A 57 -3.31 1.29 3.39
C GLY A 57 -2.57 2.05 2.27
N CYS A 58 -3.21 2.25 1.11
CA CYS A 58 -2.66 3.05 0.01
C CYS A 58 -2.40 4.49 0.43
N TRP A 59 -3.36 5.11 1.11
CA TRP A 59 -3.21 6.46 1.64
C TRP A 59 -2.05 6.55 2.65
N LEU A 60 -1.94 5.58 3.56
CA LEU A 60 -0.85 5.52 4.53
C LEU A 60 0.51 5.33 3.85
N ALA A 61 0.60 4.49 2.81
CA ALA A 61 1.82 4.30 2.04
C ALA A 61 2.27 5.62 1.39
N MET A 62 1.35 6.35 0.76
CA MET A 62 1.63 7.68 0.19
C MET A 62 2.05 8.69 1.27
N LEU A 63 1.38 8.70 2.42
CA LEU A 63 1.72 9.58 3.55
C LEU A 63 3.15 9.32 4.03
N VAL A 64 3.53 8.05 4.20
CA VAL A 64 4.88 7.64 4.62
C VAL A 64 5.91 8.04 3.56
N GLY A 65 5.64 7.74 2.28
CA GLY A 65 6.51 8.12 1.18
C GLY A 65 6.75 9.62 1.10
N ASN A 66 5.68 10.41 1.22
CA ASN A 66 5.74 11.88 1.20
C ASN A 66 6.50 12.43 2.41
N ARG A 67 6.25 11.90 3.61
CA ARG A 67 6.96 12.33 4.83
C ARG A 67 8.47 12.07 4.70
N TRP A 68 8.85 10.95 4.09
CA TRP A 68 10.26 10.63 3.88
C TRP A 68 10.91 11.50 2.81
N LEU A 69 10.20 11.82 1.74
CA LEU A 69 10.69 12.77 0.73
C LEU A 69 10.89 14.16 1.34
N ALA A 70 9.92 14.65 2.12
CA ALA A 70 10.00 15.92 2.82
C ALA A 70 11.21 16.00 3.78
N ARG A 71 11.47 14.93 4.54
CA ARG A 71 12.65 14.86 5.44
C ARG A 71 13.99 14.89 4.69
N ARG A 72 14.04 14.36 3.46
CA ARG A 72 15.25 14.40 2.63
C ARG A 72 15.44 15.75 1.96
N ALA A 73 14.34 16.44 1.62
CA ALA A 73 14.39 17.76 1.01
C ALA A 73 14.75 18.86 2.02
N GLY A 74 14.34 18.75 3.28
CA GLY A 74 14.65 19.74 4.34
C GLY A 74 15.95 19.47 5.10
N GLY A 75 16.87 18.65 4.58
CA GLY A 75 18.18 18.37 5.17
C GLY A 75 19.36 18.97 4.37
N ASP A 76 19.06 19.75 3.33
CA ASP A 76 20.02 20.47 2.48
C ASP A 76 20.11 21.99 2.86
N ASP A 77 19.62 22.36 4.05
CA ASP A 77 19.76 23.71 4.64
C ASP A 77 20.79 23.73 5.79
#